data_AF-A0A4Y7SB38-F1
#
_entry.id   AF-A0A4Y7SB38-F1
#
_cell.length_a   1.000
_cell.length_b   1.000
_cell.length_c   1.000
_cell.angle_alpha   90.00
_cell.angle_beta   90.00
_cell.angle_gamma   90.00
#
_symmetry.space_group_name_H-M   'P 1'
#
loop_
_entity.id
_entity.type
_entity.pdbx_description
1 polymer ?
#
loop_
_entity_poly.entity_id
_entity_poly.type
_entity_poly.pdbx_seq_one_letter_code
_entity_poly.pdbx_strand_id
1 'polypeptide(L)'
;MSPASSSVRLIHRSQYSVKEEVTIESGAYKGTLVGSSGTVIELKESAGRGWLYTVHTKQGATIKNIAEEDLCPSADEAKGN
;
A
#
# COMPACT_ATOMS: atom_id res chain seq x y z
N MET A 1 17.06 -36.90 16.35
CA MET A 1 16.63 -35.58 16.85
C MET A 1 16.38 -34.70 15.62
N SER A 2 15.11 -34.45 15.29
CA SER A 2 14.75 -33.65 14.11
C SER A 2 15.02 -32.17 14.40
N PRO A 3 15.66 -31.40 13.50
CA PRO A 3 15.73 -29.96 13.67
C PRO A 3 14.32 -29.40 13.58
N ALA A 4 13.94 -28.58 14.56
CA ALA A 4 12.73 -27.78 14.50
C ALA A 4 12.78 -26.97 13.21
N SER A 5 11.93 -27.34 12.25
CA SER A 5 11.65 -26.53 11.09
C SER A 5 11.03 -25.24 11.62
N SER A 6 11.87 -24.23 11.82
CA SER A 6 11.44 -22.86 12.05
C SER A 6 10.58 -22.48 10.85
N SER A 7 9.26 -22.64 10.98
CA SER A 7 8.30 -21.96 10.12
C SER A 7 8.55 -20.48 10.32
N VAL A 8 9.47 -19.94 9.53
CA VAL A 8 9.53 -18.51 9.23
C VAL A 8 8.16 -18.25 8.64
N ARG A 9 7.24 -17.75 9.49
CA ARG A 9 6.07 -17.05 9.00
C ARG A 9 6.67 -15.96 8.12
N LEU A 10 6.64 -16.15 6.81
CA LEU A 10 6.80 -15.07 5.86
C LEU A 10 5.62 -14.15 6.19
N ILE A 11 5.85 -13.24 7.14
CA ILE A 11 4.95 -12.11 7.35
C ILE A 11 5.09 -11.38 6.03
N HIS A 12 4.09 -11.54 5.16
CA HIS A 12 4.03 -10.81 3.91
C HIS A 12 4.19 -9.34 4.30
N ARG A 13 5.34 -8.75 4.01
CA ARG A 13 5.60 -7.36 4.35
C ARG A 13 4.78 -6.51 3.39
N SER A 14 4.09 -5.50 3.89
CA SER A 14 3.44 -4.53 3.01
C SER A 14 4.48 -3.94 2.05
N GLN A 15 4.12 -3.81 0.78
CA GLN A 15 5.00 -3.20 -0.22
C GLN A 15 5.26 -1.73 0.10
N TYR A 16 4.25 -1.03 0.66
CA TYR A 16 4.35 0.39 1.02
C TYR A 16 4.28 0.60 2.54
N SER A 17 4.92 1.65 3.02
CA SER A 17 4.90 2.05 4.44
C SER A 17 3.92 3.20 4.72
N VAL A 18 3.49 3.35 5.98
CA VAL A 18 2.78 4.58 6.39
C VAL A 18 3.72 5.77 6.22
N LYS A 19 3.19 6.87 5.69
CA LYS A 19 3.88 8.11 5.25
C LYS A 19 4.58 8.04 3.91
N GLU A 20 4.47 6.93 3.18
CA GLU A 20 5.02 6.80 1.84
C GLU A 20 4.13 7.49 0.80
N GLU A 21 4.73 8.14 -0.18
CA GLU A 21 4.00 8.71 -1.32
C GLU A 21 3.75 7.65 -2.39
N VAL A 22 2.48 7.47 -2.73
CA VAL A 22 2.01 6.54 -3.74
C VAL A 22 1.13 7.25 -4.74
N THR A 23 1.07 6.71 -5.95
CA THR A 23 0.19 7.14 -7.02
C THR A 23 -0.90 6.10 -7.20
N ILE A 24 -2.15 6.54 -7.29
CA ILE A 24 -3.29 5.64 -7.44
C ILE A 24 -3.54 5.43 -8.93
N GLU A 25 -3.34 4.20 -9.40
CA GLU A 25 -3.48 3.85 -10.83
C GLU A 25 -4.88 3.34 -11.18
N SER A 26 -5.78 3.29 -10.21
CA SER A 26 -7.11 2.69 -10.36
C SER A 26 -8.23 3.71 -10.24
N GLY A 27 -9.12 3.71 -11.23
CA GLY A 27 -10.33 4.55 -11.26
C GLY A 27 -11.51 3.96 -10.50
N ALA A 28 -11.32 2.81 -9.84
CA ALA A 28 -12.37 2.12 -9.09
C ALA A 28 -12.79 2.87 -7.80
N TYR A 29 -11.97 3.81 -7.34
CA TYR A 29 -12.14 4.48 -6.05
C TYR A 29 -12.86 5.82 -6.19
N LYS A 30 -14.05 5.91 -5.57
CA LYS A 30 -14.87 7.13 -5.57
C LYS A 30 -14.12 8.30 -4.93
N GLY A 31 -14.05 9.44 -5.62
CA GLY A 31 -13.32 10.63 -5.15
C GLY A 31 -11.84 10.64 -5.49
N THR A 32 -11.42 9.77 -6.41
CA THR A 32 -10.04 9.65 -6.89
C THR A 32 -9.99 9.86 -8.39
N LEU A 33 -8.93 10.52 -8.85
CA LEU A 33 -8.57 10.53 -10.26
C LEU A 33 -7.41 9.55 -10.45
N VAL A 34 -7.44 8.74 -11.51
CA VAL A 34 -6.30 7.92 -11.91
C VAL A 34 -5.09 8.82 -12.09
N GLY A 35 -3.95 8.43 -11.52
CA GLY A 35 -2.73 9.24 -11.49
C GLY A 35 -2.66 10.26 -10.35
N SER A 36 -3.67 10.31 -9.46
CA SER A 36 -3.57 11.14 -8.25
C SER A 36 -2.54 10.58 -7.29
N SER A 37 -1.60 11.43 -6.89
CA SER A 37 -0.66 11.13 -5.82
C SER A 37 -1.27 11.39 -4.44
N GLY A 38 -0.89 10.56 -3.47
CA GLY A 38 -1.28 10.70 -2.08
C GLY A 38 -0.30 10.01 -1.14
N THR A 39 -0.51 10.21 0.15
CA THR A 39 0.33 9.63 1.19
C THR A 39 -0.41 8.50 1.88
N VAL A 40 0.24 7.35 2.06
CA VAL A 40 -0.30 6.24 2.85
C VAL A 40 -0.41 6.70 4.31
N ILE A 41 -1.60 6.62 4.90
CA ILE A 41 -1.83 6.98 6.30
C ILE A 41 -2.17 5.78 7.18
N GLU A 42 -2.59 4.66 6.60
CA GLU A 42 -2.94 3.45 7.34
C GLU A 42 -2.72 2.21 6.48
N LEU A 43 -2.33 1.11 7.14
CA LEU A 43 -2.16 -0.22 6.58
C LEU A 43 -3.12 -1.17 7.30
N LYS A 44 -3.84 -1.99 6.55
CA LYS A 44 -4.79 -2.95 7.08
C LYS A 44 -4.63 -4.30 6.41
N GLU A 45 -4.28 -5.32 7.16
CA GLU A 45 -4.28 -6.69 6.65
C GLU A 45 -5.74 -7.18 6.45
N SER A 46 -6.02 -7.71 5.27
CA SER A 46 -7.32 -8.29 4.92
C SER A 46 -7.18 -9.79 4.67
N ALA A 47 -7.97 -10.58 5.39
CA ALA A 47 -8.00 -12.02 5.23
C ALA A 47 -8.39 -12.39 3.78
N GLY A 48 -7.42 -12.88 3.00
CA GLY A 48 -7.60 -13.33 1.62
C GLY A 48 -7.35 -12.28 0.53
N ARG A 49 -7.03 -11.03 0.88
CA ARG A 49 -6.64 -9.99 -0.10
C ARG A 49 -5.27 -9.35 0.13
N GLY A 50 -4.57 -9.73 1.20
CA GLY A 50 -3.28 -9.13 1.54
C GLY A 50 -3.42 -7.78 2.23
N TRP A 51 -2.48 -6.87 1.99
CA TRP A 51 -2.50 -5.53 2.58
C TRP A 51 -3.43 -4.59 1.82
N LEU A 52 -4.26 -3.90 2.58
CA LEU A 52 -5.08 -2.80 2.11
C LEU A 52 -4.53 -1.50 2.68
N TYR A 53 -4.54 -0.47 1.85
CA TYR A 53 -3.94 0.81 2.13
C TYR A 53 -5.03 1.88 2.25
N THR A 54 -4.83 2.81 3.18
CA THR A 54 -5.59 4.06 3.20
C THR A 54 -4.66 5.19 2.76
N VAL A 55 -5.05 5.91 1.72
CA VAL A 55 -4.26 6.99 1.13
C VAL A 55 -5.00 8.31 1.29
N HIS A 56 -4.29 9.34 1.76
CA HIS A 56 -4.74 10.71 1.76
C HIS A 56 -4.15 11.44 0.56
N THR A 57 -4.98 11.80 -0.41
CA THR A 57 -4.57 12.49 -1.64
C THR A 57 -4.22 13.95 -1.36
N LYS A 58 -3.37 14.54 -2.20
CA LYS A 58 -3.05 15.99 -2.13
C LYS A 58 -4.27 16.90 -2.35
N GLN A 59 -5.34 16.37 -2.93
CA GLN A 59 -6.62 17.05 -3.13
C GLN A 59 -7.51 17.04 -1.86
N GLY A 60 -7.06 16.40 -0.77
CA GLY A 60 -7.79 16.32 0.49
C GLY A 60 -8.79 15.16 0.59
N ALA A 61 -8.85 14.28 -0.42
CA ALA A 61 -9.68 13.08 -0.37
C ALA A 61 -8.94 11.95 0.36
N THR A 62 -9.63 11.25 1.26
CA THR A 62 -9.14 10.05 1.94
C THR A 62 -9.79 8.82 1.35
N ILE A 63 -8.98 7.91 0.82
CA ILE A 63 -9.42 6.72 0.12
C ILE A 63 -8.97 5.52 0.93
N LYS A 64 -9.92 4.64 1.27
CA LYS A 64 -9.70 3.50 2.15
C LYS A 64 -9.80 2.20 1.36
N ASN A 65 -9.16 1.16 1.88
CA ASN A 65 -9.21 -0.19 1.32
C ASN A 65 -8.68 -0.27 -0.11
N ILE A 66 -7.62 0.49 -0.42
CA ILE A 66 -6.95 0.42 -1.72
C ILE A 66 -6.09 -0.84 -1.74
N ALA A 67 -6.18 -1.65 -2.78
CA ALA A 67 -5.33 -2.81 -2.94
C ALA A 67 -3.89 -2.39 -3.31
N GLU A 68 -2.92 -3.19 -2.91
CA GLU A 68 -1.51 -2.95 -3.25
C GLU A 68 -1.28 -2.79 -4.75
N GLU A 69 -1.96 -3.61 -5.56
CA GLU A 69 -1.87 -3.61 -7.03
C GLU A 69 -2.44 -2.35 -7.70
N ASP A 70 -3.27 -1.58 -6.99
CA ASP A 70 -3.83 -0.32 -7.47
C ASP A 70 -2.96 0.89 -7.11
N LEU A 71 -1.84 0.65 -6.42
CA LEU A 71 -0.88 1.66 -6.01
C LEU A 71 0.44 1.45 -6.74
N CYS A 72 1.08 2.57 -7.08
CA CYS A 72 2.41 2.61 -7.65
C CYS A 72 3.27 3.53 -6.78
N PRO A 73 4.56 3.21 -6.52
CA PRO A 73 5.43 4.12 -5.79
C PRO A 73 5.52 5.45 -6.54
N SER A 74 5.29 6.56 -5.83
CA SER A 74 5.53 7.87 -6.43
C SER A 74 7.03 8.00 -6.71
N ALA A 75 7.40 8.44 -7.91
CA ALA A 75 8.78 8.43 -8.40
C ALA A 75 9.78 9.30 -7.59
N ASP A 76 9.34 9.92 -6.49
CA ASP A 76 10.18 10.68 -5.57
C ASP A 76 11.02 9.77 -4.64
N GLU A 77 10.59 8.53 -4.37
CA GLU A 77 11.34 7.56 -3.55
C GLU A 77 12.04 6.44 -4.34
N ALA A 78 12.04 6.48 -5.68
CA ALA A 78 12.88 5.59 -6.48
C ALA A 78 14.37 5.99 -6.47
N LYS A 79 14.75 7.06 -5.76
CA LYS A 79 16.13 7.52 -5.56
C LYS A 79 16.48 7.58 -4.07
N GLY A 80 16.77 6.43 -3.48
CA GLY A 80 17.20 6.31 -2.09
C GLY A 80 18.35 5.32 -1.91
N ASN A 81 19.48 5.58 -2.58
CA ASN A 81 20.87 5.23 -2.22
C ASN A 81 21.21 3.77 -1.82
#